data_AF-A0A969AFJ0-F1
#
_entry.id   AF-A0A969AFJ0-F1
#
_cell.length_a   1.000
_cell.length_b   1.000
_cell.length_c   1.000
_cell.angle_alpha   90.00
_cell.angle_beta   90.00
_cell.angle_gamma   90.00
#
_symmetry.space_group_name_H-M   'P 1'
#
loop_
_entity.id
_entity.type
_entity.pdbx_description
1 polymer ?
#
loop_
_entity_poly.entity_id
_entity_poly.type
_entity_poly.pdbx_seq_one_letter_code
_entity_poly.pdbx_strand_id
1 'polypeptide(L)'
;MSIFDPGTSTLLNSTQLPAAFFEVCRALDAAENNRNGANPGLPPQRNISTTVSFDTGTIAVAATIPVTVSIGAAGVVTMTASNYLGATYGAFDVGAGGGDLTSDTLPETLLEMATLLANAEKAVTPAENQPNNIQISFDLETSTATIAANMPFTSSAAADGAVEIIAIDYL
;
A
#
# COMPACT_ATOMS: atom_id res chain seq x y z
N MET A 1 5.36 -10.06 -15.95
CA MET A 1 5.54 -10.36 -14.52
C MET A 1 6.46 -9.28 -13.96
N SER A 2 5.88 -8.38 -13.19
CA SER A 2 6.56 -7.32 -12.46
C SER A 2 7.57 -7.89 -11.47
N ILE A 3 8.66 -7.15 -11.28
CA ILE A 3 9.71 -7.47 -10.30
C ILE A 3 9.63 -6.41 -9.21
N PHE A 4 9.67 -6.86 -7.97
CA PHE A 4 9.78 -6.03 -6.78
C PHE A 4 10.79 -6.66 -5.81
N ASP A 5 11.67 -5.85 -5.24
CA ASP A 5 12.62 -6.26 -4.21
C ASP A 5 12.18 -5.73 -2.84
N PRO A 6 11.63 -6.58 -1.94
CA PRO A 6 11.29 -6.19 -0.58
C PRO A 6 12.53 -5.94 0.31
N GLY A 7 13.74 -6.17 -0.20
CA GLY A 7 14.98 -6.05 0.52
C GLY A 7 15.04 -7.04 1.68
N THR A 8 15.31 -6.52 2.87
CA THR A 8 15.37 -7.31 4.12
C THR A 8 14.21 -7.01 5.05
N SER A 9 13.11 -6.46 4.52
CA SER A 9 11.92 -6.17 5.33
C SER A 9 11.41 -7.45 6.00
N THR A 10 11.09 -7.38 7.29
CA THR A 10 10.47 -8.50 8.01
C THR A 10 8.96 -8.60 7.74
N LEU A 11 8.38 -7.57 7.11
CA LEU A 11 6.95 -7.47 6.91
C LEU A 11 6.55 -7.81 5.47
N LEU A 12 7.37 -7.41 4.47
CA LEU A 12 7.12 -7.69 3.06
C LEU A 12 7.94 -8.90 2.61
N ASN A 13 7.26 -9.86 1.99
CA ASN A 13 7.87 -11.07 1.44
C ASN A 13 7.63 -11.23 -0.06
N SER A 14 6.61 -10.54 -0.58
CA SER A 14 6.28 -10.59 -2.00
C SER A 14 7.39 -9.99 -2.87
N THR A 15 7.67 -10.63 -4.01
CA THR A 15 8.62 -10.14 -5.02
C THR A 15 7.93 -9.62 -6.29
N GLN A 16 6.62 -9.41 -6.22
CA GLN A 16 5.76 -8.89 -7.31
C GLN A 16 5.06 -7.63 -6.82
N LEU A 17 4.95 -6.61 -7.66
CA LEU A 17 4.42 -5.30 -7.27
C LEU A 17 2.99 -5.36 -6.73
N PRO A 18 2.01 -5.99 -7.41
CA PRO A 18 0.63 -6.08 -6.89
C PRO A 18 0.53 -6.82 -5.56
N ALA A 19 1.31 -7.89 -5.38
CA ALA A 19 1.32 -8.68 -4.16
C ALA A 19 1.94 -7.91 -2.98
N ALA A 20 3.07 -7.24 -3.21
CA ALA A 20 3.69 -6.38 -2.20
C ALA A 20 2.78 -5.20 -1.81
N PHE A 21 2.09 -4.58 -2.77
CA PHE A 21 1.11 -3.53 -2.47
C PHE A 21 -0.03 -4.06 -1.59
N PHE A 22 -0.55 -5.25 -1.88
CA PHE A 22 -1.56 -5.89 -1.04
C PHE A 22 -1.07 -6.20 0.38
N GLU A 23 0.17 -6.69 0.53
CA GLU A 23 0.79 -6.91 1.84
C GLU A 23 0.86 -5.62 2.68
N VAL A 24 1.29 -4.50 2.07
CA VAL A 24 1.32 -3.19 2.74
C VAL A 24 -0.09 -2.73 3.14
N CYS A 25 -1.08 -2.86 2.25
CA CYS A 25 -2.47 -2.51 2.56
C CYS A 25 -2.99 -3.29 3.77
N ARG A 26 -2.72 -4.60 3.80
CA ARG A 26 -3.14 -5.49 4.89
C ARG A 26 -2.43 -5.15 6.20
N ALA A 27 -1.15 -4.80 6.14
CA ALA A 27 -0.39 -4.43 7.32
C ALA A 27 -0.84 -3.09 7.90
N LEU A 28 -1.13 -2.09 7.07
CA LEU A 28 -1.65 -0.82 7.54
C LEU A 28 -3.03 -0.97 8.19
N ASP A 29 -3.94 -1.73 7.56
CA ASP A 29 -5.26 -2.03 8.14
C ASP A 29 -5.13 -2.77 9.48
N ALA A 30 -4.22 -3.74 9.58
CA ALA A 30 -3.94 -4.41 10.84
C ALA A 30 -3.38 -3.45 11.92
N ALA A 31 -2.52 -2.51 11.53
CA ALA A 31 -1.97 -1.50 12.43
C ALA A 31 -3.04 -0.50 12.93
N GLU A 32 -3.95 -0.04 12.06
CA GLU A 32 -5.09 0.80 12.45
C GLU A 32 -5.98 0.06 13.46
N ASN A 33 -6.30 -1.20 13.19
CA ASN A 33 -7.11 -2.03 14.09
C ASN A 33 -6.42 -2.28 15.44
N ASN A 34 -5.11 -2.53 15.44
CA ASN A 34 -4.32 -2.67 16.67
C ASN A 34 -4.36 -1.38 17.49
N ARG A 35 -4.09 -0.22 16.86
CA ARG A 35 -4.17 1.08 17.52
C ARG A 35 -5.56 1.32 18.11
N ASN A 36 -6.62 1.01 17.37
CA ASN A 36 -8.00 1.20 17.82
C ASN A 36 -8.34 0.29 19.02
N GLY A 37 -7.90 -0.97 18.98
CA GLY A 37 -8.08 -1.92 20.08
C GLY A 37 -7.31 -1.53 21.34
N ALA A 38 -6.10 -0.99 21.19
CA ALA A 38 -5.27 -0.53 22.30
C ALA A 38 -5.76 0.81 22.90
N ASN A 39 -6.61 1.57 22.18
CA ASN A 39 -7.08 2.90 22.60
C ASN A 39 -8.61 3.04 22.50
N PRO A 40 -9.40 2.26 23.27
CA PRO A 40 -10.86 2.19 23.12
C PRO A 40 -11.63 3.48 23.46
N GLY A 41 -10.96 4.50 24.03
CA GLY A 41 -11.54 5.81 24.35
C GLY A 41 -11.23 6.92 23.35
N LEU A 42 -10.42 6.66 22.33
CA LEU A 42 -10.11 7.61 21.27
C LEU A 42 -10.95 7.33 20.03
N PRO A 43 -11.26 8.35 19.20
CA PRO A 43 -11.87 8.12 17.90
C PRO A 43 -11.05 7.10 17.09
N PRO A 44 -11.69 6.10 16.45
CA PRO A 44 -10.98 5.10 15.68
C PRO A 44 -10.36 5.73 14.42
N GLN A 45 -9.14 5.30 14.08
CA GLN A 45 -8.51 5.59 12.80
C GLN A 45 -8.93 4.52 11.79
N ARG A 46 -9.40 4.96 10.62
CA ARG A 46 -9.97 4.11 9.56
C ARG A 46 -9.65 4.72 8.21
N ASN A 47 -8.38 5.02 8.02
CA ASN A 47 -7.86 5.68 6.84
C ASN A 47 -7.61 4.68 5.69
N ILE A 48 -7.70 3.37 5.95
CA ILE A 48 -7.69 2.33 4.90
C ILE A 48 -8.82 1.32 5.11
N SER A 49 -9.31 0.78 4.00
CA SER A 49 -10.18 -0.39 3.95
C SER A 49 -9.67 -1.32 2.85
N THR A 50 -9.44 -2.58 3.23
CA THR A 50 -9.05 -3.65 2.29
C THR A 50 -10.10 -4.75 2.32
N THR A 51 -10.78 -4.96 1.19
CA THR A 51 -11.84 -5.97 1.06
C THR A 51 -11.44 -7.02 0.03
N VAL A 52 -11.53 -8.29 0.40
CA VAL A 52 -11.36 -9.41 -0.54
C VAL A 52 -12.71 -10.05 -0.78
N SER A 53 -13.11 -10.15 -2.05
CA SER A 53 -14.40 -10.71 -2.45
C SER A 53 -14.18 -11.94 -3.32
N PHE A 54 -14.52 -13.12 -2.78
CA PHE A 54 -14.44 -14.39 -3.51
C PHE A 54 -15.50 -14.51 -4.61
N ASP A 55 -16.63 -13.81 -4.48
CA ASP A 55 -17.69 -13.79 -5.49
C ASP A 55 -17.25 -13.05 -6.75
N THR A 56 -16.46 -11.98 -6.59
CA THR A 56 -15.97 -11.16 -7.71
C THR A 56 -14.54 -11.49 -8.11
N GLY A 57 -13.79 -12.23 -7.30
CA GLY A 57 -12.37 -12.52 -7.54
C GLY A 57 -11.47 -11.28 -7.44
N THR A 58 -11.90 -10.26 -6.70
CA THR A 58 -11.20 -8.97 -6.61
C THR A 58 -10.84 -8.59 -5.17
N ILE A 59 -9.66 -7.99 -5.03
CA ILE A 59 -9.23 -7.21 -3.88
C ILE A 59 -9.56 -5.75 -4.18
N ALA A 60 -10.38 -5.13 -3.33
CA ALA A 60 -10.69 -3.71 -3.39
C ALA A 60 -9.99 -2.99 -2.22
N VAL A 61 -9.19 -1.98 -2.53
CA VAL A 61 -8.52 -1.11 -1.56
C VAL A 61 -9.05 0.31 -1.72
N ALA A 62 -9.44 0.93 -0.61
CA ALA A 62 -9.74 2.34 -0.53
C ALA A 62 -8.98 2.94 0.65
N ALA A 63 -8.11 3.91 0.40
CA ALA A 63 -7.38 4.61 1.44
C ALA A 63 -7.44 6.13 1.27
N THR A 64 -7.52 6.85 2.38
CA THR A 64 -7.40 8.31 2.46
C THR A 64 -6.37 8.62 3.52
N ILE A 65 -5.16 8.96 3.10
CA ILE A 65 -4.03 9.21 3.99
C ILE A 65 -3.71 10.71 4.04
N PRO A 66 -3.46 11.27 5.23
CA PRO A 66 -2.96 12.64 5.35
C PRO A 66 -1.56 12.73 4.72
N VAL A 67 -1.30 13.80 3.98
CA VAL A 67 0.01 14.08 3.37
C VAL A 67 0.52 15.44 3.81
N THR A 68 1.83 15.59 3.82
CA THR A 68 2.50 16.88 3.98
C THR A 68 3.19 17.24 2.68
N VAL A 69 3.08 18.51 2.30
CA VAL A 69 3.75 19.06 1.12
C VAL A 69 4.87 19.96 1.59
N SER A 70 6.06 19.76 1.05
CA SER A 70 7.20 20.64 1.28
C SER A 70 7.87 21.00 -0.04
N ILE A 71 8.54 22.15 -0.06
CA ILE A 71 9.39 22.55 -1.18
C ILE A 71 10.81 22.17 -0.81
N GLY A 72 11.33 21.16 -1.50
CA GLY A 72 12.71 20.71 -1.38
C GLY A 72 13.71 21.64 -2.05
N ALA A 73 14.99 21.29 -1.94
CA ALA A 73 16.05 21.96 -2.66
C ALA A 73 15.80 21.90 -4.18
N ALA A 74 16.26 22.91 -4.90
CA ALA A 74 16.03 23.07 -6.34
C ALA A 74 14.55 23.22 -6.78
N GLY A 75 13.64 23.54 -5.86
CA GLY A 75 12.23 23.83 -6.19
C GLY A 75 11.38 22.59 -6.45
N VAL A 76 11.86 21.41 -6.04
CA VAL A 76 11.11 20.15 -6.14
C VAL A 76 10.00 20.14 -5.08
N VAL A 77 8.77 19.87 -5.49
CA VAL A 77 7.66 19.66 -4.54
C VAL A 77 7.70 18.22 -4.06
N THR A 78 7.89 18.02 -2.76
CA THR A 78 7.88 16.71 -2.12
C THR A 78 6.56 16.52 -1.39
N MET A 79 5.91 15.39 -1.64
CA MET A 79 4.69 14.98 -0.95
C MET A 79 4.98 13.70 -0.16
N THR A 80 4.76 13.74 1.14
CA THR A 80 5.07 12.62 2.04
C THR A 80 3.85 12.32 2.90
N ALA A 81 3.48 11.04 3.04
CA ALA A 81 2.37 10.68 3.91
C ALA A 81 2.72 10.96 5.38
N SER A 82 1.78 11.49 6.14
CA SER A 82 1.99 11.69 7.57
C SER A 82 1.81 10.38 8.32
N ASN A 83 2.71 10.08 9.26
CA ASN A 83 2.51 8.96 10.19
C ASN A 83 1.43 9.28 11.24
N TYR A 84 0.17 9.17 10.83
CA TYR A 84 -0.99 9.43 11.69
C TYR A 84 -1.19 8.37 12.78
N LEU A 85 -0.54 7.21 12.67
CA LEU A 85 -0.55 6.14 13.67
C LEU A 85 0.48 6.35 14.79
N GLY A 86 1.44 7.26 14.59
CA GLY A 86 2.56 7.48 15.49
C GLY A 86 3.60 6.36 15.45
N ALA A 87 4.72 6.56 16.15
CA ALA A 87 5.86 5.64 16.11
C ALA A 87 5.54 4.21 16.60
N THR A 88 4.57 4.05 17.51
CA THR A 88 4.22 2.74 18.08
C THR A 88 3.53 1.81 17.11
N TYR A 89 2.65 2.34 16.26
CA TYR A 89 1.78 1.54 15.39
C TYR A 89 2.09 1.73 13.90
N GLY A 90 2.67 2.87 13.52
CA GLY A 90 2.97 3.20 12.14
C GLY A 90 4.41 2.91 11.71
N ALA A 91 5.29 2.43 12.59
CA ALA A 91 6.66 2.12 12.22
C ALA A 91 6.72 0.98 11.18
N PHE A 92 7.59 1.16 10.19
CA PHE A 92 7.88 0.17 9.15
C PHE A 92 9.39 0.06 8.98
N ASP A 93 9.89 -1.17 8.89
CA ASP A 93 11.31 -1.42 8.62
C ASP A 93 11.44 -2.04 7.23
N VAL A 94 11.98 -1.26 6.28
CA VAL A 94 12.44 -1.75 4.96
C VAL A 94 13.65 -2.68 5.09
N GLY A 95 14.28 -2.70 6.26
CA GLY A 95 15.52 -3.40 6.54
C GLY A 95 16.72 -2.73 5.87
N ALA A 96 17.92 -3.01 6.37
CA ALA A 96 19.16 -2.38 5.88
C ALA A 96 19.57 -2.80 4.45
N GLY A 97 18.92 -3.81 3.87
CA GLY A 97 19.25 -4.40 2.58
C GLY A 97 18.52 -3.78 1.39
N GLY A 98 18.77 -2.50 1.11
CA GLY A 98 18.69 -1.88 -0.24
C GLY A 98 17.55 -2.26 -1.20
N GLY A 99 16.34 -2.54 -0.72
CA GLY A 99 15.18 -2.88 -1.55
C GLY A 99 14.61 -1.69 -2.30
N ASP A 100 13.50 -1.91 -3.00
CA ASP A 100 12.85 -0.89 -3.83
C ASP A 100 12.14 0.22 -3.03
N LEU A 101 12.03 0.06 -1.71
CA LEU A 101 11.34 0.98 -0.81
C LEU A 101 12.30 1.78 0.06
N THR A 102 11.93 3.03 0.31
CA THR A 102 12.73 3.97 1.13
C THR A 102 11.98 4.49 2.36
N SER A 103 10.66 4.32 2.41
CA SER A 103 9.80 4.77 3.52
C SER A 103 10.06 4.01 4.83
N ASP A 104 9.94 4.69 5.98
CA ASP A 104 10.11 4.09 7.31
C ASP A 104 8.81 4.04 8.14
N THR A 105 7.69 4.42 7.53
CA THR A 105 6.36 4.28 8.12
C THR A 105 5.37 3.60 7.18
N LEU A 106 4.39 2.87 7.75
CA LEU A 106 3.37 2.17 6.98
C LEU A 106 2.55 3.12 6.07
N PRO A 107 2.10 4.31 6.51
CA PRO A 107 1.39 5.24 5.64
C PRO A 107 2.23 5.74 4.45
N GLU A 108 3.53 6.01 4.66
CA GLU A 108 4.45 6.43 3.59
C GLU A 108 4.70 5.27 2.61
N THR A 109 4.93 4.08 3.16
CA THR A 109 5.13 2.86 2.36
C THR A 109 3.93 2.56 1.47
N LEU A 110 2.70 2.76 1.99
CA LEU A 110 1.49 2.62 1.19
C LEU A 110 1.48 3.60 0.01
N LEU A 111 1.82 4.87 0.25
CA LEU A 111 1.85 5.90 -0.79
C LEU A 111 2.94 5.62 -1.84
N GLU A 112 4.12 5.20 -1.39
CA GLU A 112 5.25 4.81 -2.23
C GLU A 112 4.87 3.61 -3.12
N MET A 113 4.36 2.52 -2.52
CA MET A 113 3.92 1.33 -3.25
C MET A 113 2.77 1.61 -4.22
N ALA A 114 1.79 2.42 -3.81
CA ALA A 114 0.72 2.84 -4.70
C ALA A 114 1.28 3.55 -5.94
N THR A 115 2.23 4.47 -5.72
CA THR A 115 2.85 5.25 -6.80
C THR A 115 3.71 4.37 -7.71
N LEU A 116 4.49 3.44 -7.15
CA LEU A 116 5.28 2.46 -7.91
C LEU A 116 4.36 1.59 -8.78
N LEU A 117 3.27 1.07 -8.23
CA LEU A 117 2.31 0.25 -8.96
C LEU A 117 1.61 1.05 -10.06
N ALA A 118 1.14 2.27 -9.77
CA ALA A 118 0.51 3.15 -10.75
C ALA A 118 1.44 3.48 -11.93
N ASN A 119 2.73 3.70 -11.65
CA ASN A 119 3.73 3.94 -12.67
C ASN A 119 4.00 2.69 -13.51
N ALA A 120 4.07 1.51 -12.88
CA ALA A 120 4.25 0.25 -13.57
C ALA A 120 3.06 -0.06 -14.50
N GLU A 121 1.82 0.21 -14.07
CA GLU A 121 0.63 0.10 -14.92
C GLU A 121 0.70 1.00 -16.16
N LYS A 122 1.16 2.24 -15.99
CA LYS A 122 1.33 3.20 -17.10
C LYS A 122 2.50 2.86 -18.03
N ALA A 123 3.45 2.05 -17.57
CA ALA A 123 4.60 1.62 -18.36
C ALA A 123 4.27 0.43 -19.29
N VAL A 124 3.12 -0.23 -19.10
CA VAL A 124 2.67 -1.34 -19.96
C VAL A 124 2.54 -0.86 -21.42
N THR A 125 3.09 -1.66 -22.33
CA THR A 125 3.03 -1.42 -23.78
C THR A 125 2.40 -2.62 -24.50
N PRO A 126 1.56 -2.39 -25.52
CA PRO A 126 1.11 -1.10 -26.04
C PRO A 126 0.12 -0.38 -25.09
N ALA A 127 -0.09 0.92 -25.28
CA ALA A 127 -0.80 1.78 -24.31
C ALA A 127 -2.26 1.39 -24.08
N GLU A 128 -2.91 0.78 -25.07
CA GLU A 128 -4.25 0.23 -24.99
C GLU A 128 -4.39 -0.94 -23.99
N ASN A 129 -3.28 -1.55 -23.57
CA ASN A 129 -3.26 -2.65 -22.60
C ASN A 129 -2.99 -2.18 -21.15
N GLN A 130 -2.91 -0.87 -20.90
CA GLN A 130 -2.70 -0.35 -19.55
C GLN A 130 -3.91 -0.68 -18.65
N PRO A 131 -3.71 -1.42 -17.54
CA PRO A 131 -4.82 -1.95 -16.75
C PRO A 131 -5.54 -0.85 -15.93
N ASN A 132 -4.83 0.19 -15.48
CA ASN A 132 -5.39 1.30 -14.69
C ASN A 132 -6.22 0.83 -13.48
N ASN A 133 -5.74 -0.21 -12.82
CA ASN A 133 -6.34 -0.85 -11.67
C ASN A 133 -6.10 -0.05 -10.38
N ILE A 134 -5.06 0.78 -10.33
CA ILE A 134 -4.79 1.71 -9.22
C ILE A 134 -4.90 3.16 -9.64
N GLN A 135 -5.52 3.97 -8.79
CA GLN A 135 -5.69 5.41 -8.99
C GLN A 135 -5.30 6.15 -7.71
N ILE A 136 -4.56 7.24 -7.90
CA ILE A 136 -4.10 8.10 -6.80
C ILE A 136 -4.50 9.53 -7.14
N SER A 137 -5.19 10.19 -6.21
CA SER A 137 -5.47 11.61 -6.28
C SER A 137 -4.92 12.33 -5.06
N PHE A 138 -4.37 13.52 -5.28
CA PHE A 138 -3.87 14.40 -4.22
C PHE A 138 -4.75 15.64 -4.16
N ASP A 139 -5.27 15.94 -2.98
CA ASP A 139 -5.95 17.17 -2.64
C ASP A 139 -5.06 17.93 -1.65
N LEU A 140 -4.44 19.01 -2.12
CA LEU A 140 -3.44 19.73 -1.33
C LEU A 140 -4.11 20.76 -0.41
N GLU A 141 -5.31 21.21 -0.74
CA GLU A 141 -6.14 22.06 0.08
C GLU A 141 -6.56 21.35 1.37
N THR A 142 -6.94 20.07 1.27
CA THR A 142 -7.23 19.24 2.44
C THR A 142 -6.00 18.49 2.96
N SER A 143 -4.88 18.52 2.22
CA SER A 143 -3.65 17.79 2.55
C SER A 143 -3.89 16.29 2.68
N THR A 144 -4.60 15.71 1.72
CA THR A 144 -4.93 14.28 1.67
C THR A 144 -4.54 13.64 0.34
N ALA A 145 -4.13 12.38 0.38
CA ALA A 145 -4.02 11.51 -0.78
C ALA A 145 -5.09 10.42 -0.70
N THR A 146 -5.85 10.25 -1.78
CA THR A 146 -6.84 9.18 -1.91
C THR A 146 -6.31 8.13 -2.89
N ILE A 147 -6.30 6.87 -2.44
CA ILE A 147 -5.85 5.71 -3.21
C ILE A 147 -7.06 4.79 -3.37
N ALA A 148 -7.36 4.41 -4.61
CA ALA A 148 -8.36 3.40 -4.94
C ALA A 148 -7.71 2.34 -5.83
N ALA A 149 -7.82 1.07 -5.46
CA ALA A 149 -7.25 -0.03 -6.23
C ALA A 149 -8.20 -1.23 -6.32
N ASN A 150 -8.26 -1.85 -7.49
CA ASN A 150 -9.03 -3.06 -7.77
C ASN A 150 -8.12 -4.08 -8.45
N MET A 151 -7.69 -5.10 -7.71
CA MET A 151 -6.72 -6.09 -8.20
C MET A 151 -7.31 -7.49 -8.23
N PRO A 152 -6.98 -8.32 -9.22
CA PRO A 152 -7.31 -9.74 -9.21
C PRO A 152 -6.49 -10.50 -8.16
N PHE A 153 -7.04 -11.59 -7.64
CA PHE A 153 -6.31 -12.47 -6.72
C PHE A 153 -6.52 -13.94 -7.04
N THR A 154 -5.61 -14.76 -6.55
CA THR A 154 -5.76 -16.22 -6.47
C THR A 154 -5.79 -16.65 -5.02
N SER A 155 -6.40 -17.80 -4.75
CA SER A 155 -6.41 -18.38 -3.41
C SER A 155 -5.99 -19.84 -3.44
N SER A 156 -5.24 -20.24 -2.41
CA SER A 156 -4.80 -21.62 -2.17
C SER A 156 -5.12 -22.02 -0.73
N ALA A 157 -5.25 -23.32 -0.51
CA ALA A 157 -5.29 -23.87 0.83
C ALA A 157 -3.86 -24.21 1.27
N ALA A 158 -3.42 -23.61 2.37
CA ALA A 158 -2.17 -23.95 3.02
C ALA A 158 -2.27 -25.34 3.68
N ALA A 159 -1.11 -25.93 4.01
CA ALA A 159 -1.02 -27.26 4.60
C ALA A 159 -1.66 -27.38 6.00
N ASP A 160 -1.83 -26.25 6.70
CA ASP A 160 -2.50 -26.13 7.99
C ASP A 160 -4.02 -25.85 7.88
N GLY A 161 -4.54 -25.78 6.64
CA GLY A 161 -5.93 -25.45 6.36
C GLY A 161 -6.22 -23.94 6.33
N ALA A 162 -5.21 -23.07 6.44
CA ALA A 162 -5.39 -21.64 6.22
C ALA A 162 -5.68 -21.35 4.75
N VAL A 163 -6.43 -20.28 4.48
CA VAL A 163 -6.65 -19.76 3.13
C VAL A 163 -5.59 -18.71 2.85
N GLU A 164 -4.74 -18.97 1.86
CA GLU A 164 -3.78 -18.01 1.33
C GLU A 164 -4.46 -17.19 0.23
N ILE A 165 -4.27 -15.88 0.27
CA ILE A 165 -4.78 -14.94 -0.74
C ILE A 165 -3.57 -14.22 -1.29
N ILE A 166 -3.34 -14.33 -2.59
CA ILE A 166 -2.18 -13.76 -3.27
C ILE A 166 -2.72 -12.88 -4.40
N ALA A 167 -2.34 -11.61 -4.42
CA ALA A 167 -2.68 -10.73 -5.54
C ALA A 167 -1.97 -11.26 -6.80
N ILE A 168 -2.72 -11.38 -7.90
CA ILE A 168 -2.16 -11.85 -9.16
C ILE A 168 -1.35 -10.72 -9.77
N ASP A 169 -0.17 -11.05 -10.27
CA ASP A 169 0.58 -10.12 -11.09
C ASP A 169 -0.05 -9.96 -12.46
N TYR A 170 -0.62 -8.79 -12.70
CA TYR A 170 -1.32 -8.41 -13.93
C TYR A 170 -0.48 -7.50 -14.83
N LEU A 171 0.82 -7.33 -14.53
CA LEU A 171 1.78 -6.49 -15.26
C LEU A 171 2.74 -7.29 -16.15
#